data_AF-A8PFX3-F1
#
_entry.id   AF-A8PFX3-F1
#
_cell.length_a   1.000
_cell.length_b   1.000
_cell.length_c   1.000
_cell.angle_alpha   90.00
_cell.angle_beta   90.00
_cell.angle_gamma   90.00
#
_symmetry.space_group_name_H-M   'P 1'
#
loop_
_entity.id
_entity.type
_entity.pdbx_description
1 polymer ?
#
loop_
_entity_poly.entity_id
_entity_poly.type
_entity_poly.pdbx_seq_one_letter_code
_entity_poly.pdbx_strand_id
1 'polypeptide(L)'
;MGDRKVELYLNNPSKTLIAKHHLAHYGILQAARPASLEIFGEGEGVVDMILTTFVYMERLRSEKERRARNSDSGGAWGNGGGGGGGGD
;
A
#
# COMPACT_ATOMS: atom_id res chain seq x y z
N MET A 1 0.12 11.14 -3.96
CA MET A 1 0.25 9.68 -3.83
C MET A 1 1.68 9.40 -3.43
N GLY A 2 1.90 8.90 -2.21
CA GLY A 2 3.24 8.76 -1.65
C GLY A 2 4.04 7.71 -2.42
N ASP A 3 5.14 8.15 -3.02
CA ASP A 3 6.13 7.33 -3.70
C ASP A 3 6.87 6.47 -2.67
N ARG A 4 6.25 5.37 -2.23
CA ARG A 4 6.89 4.41 -1.31
C ARG A 4 7.61 3.36 -2.13
N LYS A 5 8.68 3.79 -2.78
CA LYS A 5 9.70 2.91 -3.35
C LYS A 5 10.27 2.07 -2.20
N VAL A 6 9.98 0.76 -2.21
CA VAL A 6 10.56 -0.18 -1.23
C VAL A 6 11.67 -0.93 -1.91
N GLU A 7 12.88 -0.67 -1.44
CA GLU A 7 14.11 -1.27 -1.92
C GLU A 7 14.90 -1.79 -0.73
N LEU A 8 15.52 -2.95 -0.89
CA LEU A 8 16.38 -3.58 0.10
C LEU A 8 17.80 -3.60 -0.43
N TYR A 9 18.74 -3.16 0.40
CA TYR A 9 20.15 -3.04 0.05
C TYR A 9 21.01 -3.85 1.01
N LEU A 10 22.08 -4.45 0.50
CA LEU A 10 23.14 -5.00 1.35
C LEU A 10 23.83 -3.89 2.12
N ASN A 11 24.21 -4.20 3.36
CA ASN A 11 24.97 -3.30 4.20
C ASN A 11 26.46 -3.35 3.85
N ASN A 12 26.79 -2.95 2.61
CA ASN A 12 28.14 -2.82 2.11
C ASN A 12 28.38 -1.37 1.63
N PRO A 13 29.64 -0.98 1.37
CA PRO A 13 29.96 0.38 0.90
C PRO A 13 29.27 0.73 -0.42
N SER A 14 29.06 -0.26 -1.29
CA SER A 14 28.43 -0.09 -2.61
C SER A 14 26.91 0.06 -2.57
N LYS A 15 26.26 -0.20 -1.42
CA LYS A 15 24.80 -0.29 -1.29
C LYS A 15 24.20 -1.14 -2.42
N THR A 16 24.64 -2.39 -2.52
CA THR A 16 24.14 -3.31 -3.54
C THR A 16 22.65 -3.56 -3.35
N LEU A 17 21.84 -3.31 -4.38
CA LEU A 17 20.40 -3.58 -4.37
C LEU A 17 20.17 -5.10 -4.42
N ILE A 18 19.38 -5.62 -3.49
CA ILE A 18 19.07 -7.06 -3.42
C ILE A 18 17.59 -7.39 -3.57
N ALA A 19 16.70 -6.43 -3.33
CA ALA A 19 15.31 -6.58 -3.71
C ALA A 19 14.63 -5.23 -4.01
N LYS A 20 13.64 -5.26 -4.91
CA LYS A 20 12.85 -4.09 -5.28
C LYS A 20 11.39 -4.44 -5.40
N HIS A 21 10.54 -3.64 -4.77
CA HIS A 21 9.10 -3.71 -4.93
C HIS A 21 8.63 -2.80 -6.06
N HIS A 22 7.87 -3.37 -6.99
CA HIS A 22 7.17 -2.68 -8.05
C HIS A 22 5.70 -2.57 -7.66
N LEU A 23 5.20 -1.33 -7.55
CA LEU A 23 3.82 -1.08 -7.19
C LEU A 23 2.87 -1.52 -8.30
N ALA A 24 1.70 -2.01 -7.90
CA ALA A 24 0.59 -2.20 -8.81
C ALA A 24 0.21 -0.84 -9.41
N HIS A 25 -0.01 -0.81 -10.71
CA HIS A 25 -0.60 0.34 -11.38
C HIS A 25 -1.87 -0.10 -12.09
N TYR A 26 -2.93 0.65 -11.84
CA TYR A 26 -4.24 0.45 -12.43
C TYR A 26 -4.32 1.40 -13.63
N GLY A 27 -4.32 0.82 -14.82
CA GLY A 27 -4.08 1.56 -16.06
C GLY A 27 -5.12 2.66 -16.32
N ILE A 28 -4.62 3.89 -16.48
CA ILE A 28 -5.30 5.00 -17.17
C ILE A 28 -4.42 5.50 -18.33
N LEU A 29 -3.09 5.49 -18.16
CA LEU A 29 -2.09 5.90 -19.16
C LEU A 29 -1.07 4.80 -19.55
N GLN A 30 -0.98 3.72 -18.77
CA GLN A 30 -0.07 2.59 -19.00
C GLN A 30 -0.80 1.26 -18.74
N ALA A 31 -0.31 0.16 -19.31
CA ALA A 31 -0.90 -1.16 -19.13
C ALA A 31 -0.96 -1.52 -17.64
N ALA A 32 -2.12 -1.97 -17.16
CA ALA A 32 -2.25 -2.36 -15.76
C ALA A 32 -1.32 -3.55 -15.45
N ARG A 33 -0.58 -3.48 -14.34
CA ARG A 33 0.28 -4.57 -13.87
C ARG A 33 0.08 -4.83 -12.38
N PRO A 34 0.01 -6.09 -11.96
CA PRO A 34 0.02 -6.42 -10.53
C PRO A 34 1.32 -5.96 -9.87
N ALA A 35 1.28 -5.74 -8.56
CA ALA A 35 2.48 -5.51 -7.78
C ALA A 35 3.40 -6.72 -7.89
N SER A 36 4.71 -6.49 -7.93
CA SER A 36 5.70 -7.56 -8.03
C SER A 36 6.93 -7.26 -7.19
N LEU A 37 7.53 -8.30 -6.61
CA LEU A 37 8.80 -8.24 -5.90
C LEU A 37 9.88 -8.87 -6.78
N GLU A 38 10.94 -8.11 -7.05
CA GLU A 38 12.12 -8.56 -7.77
C GLU A 38 13.26 -8.78 -6.78
N ILE A 39 13.92 -9.94 -6.85
CA ILE A 39 15.06 -10.31 -6.00
C ILE A 39 16.27 -10.51 -6.93
N PHE A 40 17.37 -9.82 -6.63
CA PHE A 40 18.61 -9.91 -7.40
C PHE A 40 19.50 -11.05 -6.87
N GLY A 41 20.47 -11.50 -7.68
CA GLY A 41 21.29 -12.68 -7.37
C GLY A 41 21.98 -12.59 -6.00
N GLU A 42 22.42 -11.40 -5.60
CA GLU A 42 23.05 -11.16 -4.31
C GLU A 42 22.10 -11.32 -3.10
N GLY A 43 20.80 -11.39 -3.35
CA GLY A 43 19.74 -11.64 -2.36
C GLY A 43 19.27 -13.10 -2.28
N GLU A 44 19.74 -14.01 -3.14
CA GLU A 44 19.25 -15.40 -3.23
C GLU A 44 19.42 -16.18 -1.91
N GLY A 45 20.52 -15.95 -1.19
CA GLY A 45 20.81 -16.63 0.08
C GLY A 45 19.89 -16.23 1.24
N VAL A 46 19.05 -15.20 1.07
CA VAL A 46 18.16 -14.66 2.11
C VAL A 46 16.73 -14.46 1.62
N VAL A 47 16.32 -15.22 0.59
CA VAL A 47 14.99 -15.11 -0.04
C VAL A 47 13.85 -15.28 0.97
N ASP A 48 14.01 -16.19 1.93
CA ASP A 48 13.05 -16.43 3.00
C ASP A 48 12.78 -15.18 3.84
N MET A 49 13.85 -14.47 4.23
CA MET A 49 13.78 -13.22 4.98
C MET A 49 13.18 -12.08 4.14
N ILE A 50 13.56 -11.99 2.87
CA ILE A 50 13.01 -11.00 1.93
C ILE A 50 11.50 -11.19 1.76
N LEU A 51 11.05 -12.42 1.49
CA LEU A 51 9.64 -12.76 1.29
C LEU A 51 8.82 -12.54 2.58
N THR A 52 9.33 -13.01 3.72
CA THR A 52 8.64 -12.83 5.00
C THR A 52 8.45 -11.36 5.35
N THR A 53 9.50 -10.55 5.15
CA THR A 53 9.45 -9.10 5.38
C THR A 53 8.44 -8.44 4.45
N PHE A 54 8.44 -8.83 3.16
CA PHE A 54 7.51 -8.28 2.18
C PHE A 54 6.05 -8.58 2.53
N VAL A 55 5.74 -9.85 2.82
CA VAL A 55 4.39 -10.28 3.24
C VAL A 55 3.96 -9.55 4.51
N TYR A 56 4.85 -9.42 5.49
CA TYR A 56 4.57 -8.70 6.73
C TYR A 56 4.24 -7.21 6.46
N MET A 57 5.03 -6.54 5.61
CA MET A 57 4.75 -5.14 5.25
C MET A 57 3.42 -4.97 4.50
N GLU A 58 3.09 -5.88 3.58
CA GLU A 58 1.79 -5.87 2.88
C GLU A 58 0.61 -6.09 3.82
N ARG A 59 0.77 -6.95 4.83
CA ARG A 59 -0.23 -7.11 5.90
C ARG A 59 -0.42 -5.82 6.68
N LEU A 60 0.66 -5.16 7.12
CA LEU A 60 0.58 -3.88 7.82
C LEU A 60 -0.09 -2.77 6.98
N ARG A 61 0.20 -2.73 5.67
CA ARG A 61 -0.47 -1.80 4.74
C ARG A 61 -1.97 -2.06 4.65
N SER A 62 -2.34 -3.33 4.47
CA SER A 62 -3.74 -3.77 4.41
C SER A 62 -4.50 -3.42 5.69
N GLU A 63 -3.88 -3.63 6.85
CA GLU A 63 -4.47 -3.27 8.14
C GLU A 63 -4.66 -1.76 8.29
N LYS A 64 -3.68 -0.96 7.85
CA LYS A 64 -3.78 0.51 7.89
C LYS A 64 -4.92 1.01 7.01
N GLU A 65 -5.07 0.48 5.81
CA GLU A 65 -6.19 0.82 4.92
C GLU A 65 -7.53 0.41 5.50
N ARG A 66 -7.63 -0.77 6.11
CA ARG A 66 -8.85 -1.22 6.78
C ARG A 66 -9.24 -0.31 7.95
N ARG A 67 -8.26 0.12 8.75
CA ARG A 67 -8.49 1.08 9.85
C ARG A 67 -8.91 2.45 9.32
N ALA A 68 -8.28 2.93 8.25
CA ALA A 68 -8.62 4.20 7.61
C ALA A 68 -10.05 4.19 7.05
N ARG A 69 -10.47 3.11 6.38
CA ARG A 69 -11.85 2.93 5.90
C ARG A 69 -12.86 2.92 7.04
N ASN A 70 -12.52 2.26 8.16
CA ASN A 70 -13.39 2.22 9.33
C ASN A 70 -13.51 3.59 10.04
N SER A 71 -12.47 4.43 9.99
CA SER A 71 -12.53 5.79 10.54
C SER A 71 -13.32 6.77 9.66
N ASP A 72 -13.36 6.56 8.33
CA ASP A 72 -14.16 7.40 7.42
C ASP A 72 -15.67 7.12 7.53
N SER A 73 -16.08 5.95 8.03
CA SER A 73 -17.48 5.66 8.36
C SER A 73 -17.98 6.36 9.65
N GLY A 74 -17.15 7.15 10.33
CA GLY A 74 -17.53 7.93 11.51
C GLY A 74 -18.02 9.35 11.23
N GLY A 75 -18.12 9.77 9.97
CA GLY A 75 -18.45 11.15 9.63
C GLY A 75 -19.34 11.31 8.41
N ALA A 76 -20.64 10.97 8.52
CA ALA A 76 -21.72 11.59 7.73
C ALA A 76 -23.11 11.03 8.11
N TRP A 77 -23.73 11.56 9.17
CA TRP A 77 -25.19 11.75 9.23
C TRP A 77 -25.47 13.01 10.04
N GLY A 78 -25.57 14.15 9.35
CA GLY A 78 -25.81 15.45 9.97
C GLY A 78 -26.00 16.60 8.98
N ASN A 79 -26.64 16.33 7.83
CA ASN A 79 -27.22 17.39 7.00
C ASN A 79 -28.49 16.86 6.34
N GLY A 80 -29.61 16.98 7.05
CA GLY A 80 -30.95 16.83 6.50
C GLY A 80 -31.63 18.19 6.54
N GLY A 81 -31.60 18.90 5.41
CA GLY A 81 -32.34 20.14 5.23
C GLY A 81 -33.84 19.88 5.03
N GLY A 82 -34.64 20.87 5.44
CA GLY A 82 -35.83 21.35 4.73
C GLY A 82 -37.10 20.49 4.67
N GLY A 83 -38.15 20.98 5.34
CA GLY A 83 -39.57 20.69 5.11
C GLY A 83 -40.36 21.11 6.37
N GLY A 84 -41.39 21.96 6.39
CA GLY A 84 -42.39 22.31 5.40
C GLY A 84 -43.77 21.88 5.91
N GLY A 85 -44.56 22.79 6.50
CA GLY A 85 -46.04 22.72 6.55
C GLY A 85 -46.75 22.34 7.88
N GLY A 86 -47.60 23.25 8.37
CA GLY A 86 -49.03 22.98 8.64
C GLY A 86 -49.55 22.75 10.09
N GLY A 87 -50.52 23.59 10.50
CA GLY A 87 -51.61 23.33 11.49
C GLY A 87 -51.24 23.55 12.98
N ASP A 88 -51.99 24.25 13.83
CA ASP A 88 -53.35 24.83 13.80
C ASP A 88 -53.37 26.18 14.57
#